data_AF-A0A1S9CWX0-F1
#
_entry.id   AF-A0A1S9CWX0-F1
#
_cell.length_a   1.000
_cell.length_b   1.000
_cell.length_c   1.000
_cell.angle_alpha   90.00
_cell.angle_beta   90.00
_cell.angle_gamma   90.00
#
_symmetry.space_group_name_H-M   'P 1'
#
loop_
_entity.id
_entity.type
_entity.pdbx_description
1 polymer ?
#
loop_
_entity_poly.entity_id
_entity_poly.type
_entity_poly.pdbx_seq_one_letter_code
_entity_poly.pdbx_strand_id
1 'polypeptide(L)'
;MEREQAINYMRDLLKVIVEKKGSDLFVTVDFPPAIKIDGKIVPVSKTKLTSNNTKALAYAIMNDKQVKEFEATKESNFAISPGGIGRFRCNAFVRMGYTGKKPKSRAWIN
;
A
#
# COMPACT_ATOMS: atom_id res chain seq x y z
N MET A 1 -10.08 2.47 -11.03
CA MET A 1 -9.90 1.14 -10.41
C MET A 1 -10.96 1.05 -9.33
N GLU A 2 -11.87 0.10 -9.46
CA GLU A 2 -12.99 -0.04 -8.51
C GLU A 2 -12.50 -0.59 -7.17
N ARG A 3 -13.24 -0.31 -6.08
CA ARG A 3 -12.85 -0.71 -4.71
C ARG A 3 -12.60 -2.22 -4.61
N GLU A 4 -13.45 -3.02 -5.23
CA GLU A 4 -13.36 -4.48 -5.21
C GLU A 4 -12.11 -5.00 -5.93
N GLN A 5 -11.78 -4.42 -7.09
CA GLN A 5 -10.54 -4.72 -7.81
C GLN A 5 -9.30 -4.36 -6.98
N ALA A 6 -9.34 -3.22 -6.28
CA ALA A 6 -8.26 -2.79 -5.41
C ALA A 6 -8.05 -3.75 -4.22
N ILE A 7 -9.13 -4.27 -3.63
CA ILE A 7 -9.08 -5.26 -2.55
C ILE A 7 -8.42 -6.55 -3.05
N ASN A 8 -8.87 -7.08 -4.19
CA ASN A 8 -8.32 -8.30 -4.76
C ASN A 8 -6.85 -8.13 -5.12
N TYR A 9 -6.49 -7.03 -5.77
CA TYR A 9 -5.11 -6.73 -6.12
C TYR A 9 -4.21 -6.64 -4.88
N MET A 10 -4.66 -5.98 -3.80
CA MET A 10 -3.90 -5.92 -2.57
C MET A 10 -3.75 -7.30 -1.92
N ARG A 11 -4.81 -8.12 -1.90
CA ARG A 11 -4.72 -9.50 -1.41
C ARG A 11 -3.70 -10.31 -2.20
N ASP A 12 -3.67 -10.17 -3.51
CA ASP A 12 -2.70 -10.86 -4.35
C ASP A 12 -1.27 -10.42 -4.04
N LEU A 13 -1.03 -9.11 -3.88
CA LEU A 13 0.28 -8.61 -3.43
C LEU A 13 0.70 -9.21 -2.08
N LEU A 14 -0.22 -9.28 -1.11
CA LEU A 14 0.06 -9.86 0.20
C LEU A 14 0.36 -11.36 0.11
N LYS A 15 -0.34 -12.11 -0.74
CA LYS A 15 -0.01 -13.52 -1.01
C LYS A 15 1.38 -13.66 -1.61
N VAL A 16 1.74 -12.81 -2.58
CA VAL A 16 3.07 -12.84 -3.21
C VAL A 16 4.17 -12.57 -2.19
N ILE A 17 3.96 -11.68 -1.21
CA ILE A 17 4.93 -11.48 -0.12
C ILE A 17 5.16 -12.79 0.63
N VAL A 18 4.09 -13.46 1.08
CA VAL A 18 4.18 -14.71 1.85
C VAL A 18 4.84 -15.81 1.03
N GLU A 19 4.43 -15.96 -0.23
CA GLU A 19 4.96 -16.95 -1.16
C GLU A 19 6.46 -16.73 -1.42
N LYS A 20 6.87 -15.48 -1.61
CA LYS A 20 8.27 -15.10 -1.84
C LYS A 20 9.08 -14.88 -0.56
N LYS A 21 8.51 -15.17 0.62
CA LYS A 21 9.13 -14.92 1.93
C LYS A 21 9.64 -13.48 2.08
N GLY A 22 8.92 -12.52 1.52
CA GLY A 22 9.22 -11.10 1.65
C GLY A 22 8.92 -10.59 3.07
N SER A 23 9.65 -9.56 3.48
CA SER A 23 9.48 -8.91 4.79
C SER A 23 8.54 -7.71 4.73
N ASP A 24 8.54 -6.96 3.62
CA ASP A 24 7.83 -5.67 3.53
C ASP A 24 7.24 -5.47 2.11
N LEU A 25 6.12 -4.73 2.01
CA LEU A 25 5.50 -4.29 0.76
C LEU A 25 5.45 -2.77 0.67
N PHE A 26 5.96 -2.26 -0.44
CA PHE A 26 5.99 -0.87 -0.79
C PHE A 26 4.96 -0.57 -1.87
N VAL A 27 4.04 0.34 -1.56
CA VAL A 27 3.02 0.84 -2.49
C VAL A 27 3.17 2.36 -2.58
N THR A 28 3.73 2.85 -3.68
CA THR A 28 4.08 4.27 -3.85
C THR A 28 3.59 4.80 -5.20
N VAL A 29 3.15 6.06 -5.24
CA VAL A 29 2.77 6.74 -6.48
C VAL A 29 3.97 6.86 -7.43
N ASP A 30 3.73 6.69 -8.73
CA ASP A 30 4.71 6.69 -9.82
C ASP A 30 5.80 5.60 -9.70
N PHE A 31 5.59 4.63 -8.81
CA PHE A 31 6.47 3.48 -8.61
C PHE A 31 5.65 2.19 -8.67
N PRO A 32 6.18 1.10 -9.25
CA PRO A 32 5.50 -0.19 -9.19
C PRO A 32 5.42 -0.70 -7.74
N PRO A 33 4.41 -1.52 -7.40
CA PRO A 33 4.41 -2.24 -6.13
C PRO A 33 5.67 -3.09 -6.04
N ALA A 34 6.39 -2.97 -4.93
CA ALA A 34 7.64 -3.68 -4.72
C ALA A 34 7.65 -4.34 -3.35
N ILE A 35 8.32 -5.47 -3.25
CA ILE A 35 8.46 -6.22 -2.01
C ILE A 35 9.93 -6.30 -1.62
N LYS A 36 10.21 -6.31 -0.33
CA LYS A 36 11.56 -6.56 0.18
C LYS A 36 11.73 -8.05 0.42
N ILE A 37 12.70 -8.68 -0.23
CA ILE A 37 13.06 -10.09 -0.02
C ILE A 37 14.57 -10.11 0.28
N ASP A 38 14.97 -10.69 1.42
CA ASP A 38 16.37 -10.81 1.84
C ASP A 38 17.17 -9.49 1.73
N GLY A 39 16.54 -8.38 2.13
CA GLY A 39 17.16 -7.05 2.07
C GLY A 39 17.12 -6.37 0.69
N LYS A 40 16.68 -7.05 -0.37
CA LYS A 40 16.58 -6.52 -1.74
C LYS A 40 15.14 -6.12 -2.06
N ILE A 41 14.96 -4.94 -2.65
CA ILE A 41 13.66 -4.47 -3.11
C ILE A 41 13.42 -5.00 -4.53
N VAL A 42 12.42 -5.85 -4.69
CA VAL A 42 12.05 -6.48 -5.96
C VAL A 42 10.67 -5.99 -6.38
N PRO A 43 10.52 -5.37 -7.56
CA PRO A 43 9.20 -4.99 -8.07
C PRO A 43 8.36 -6.23 -8.39
N VAL A 44 7.12 -6.26 -7.92
CA VAL A 44 6.16 -7.37 -8.17
C VAL A 44 5.47 -7.21 -9.52
N SER A 45 5.23 -5.96 -9.93
CA SER A 45 4.63 -5.63 -11.22
C SER A 45 5.50 -4.65 -11.99
N LYS A 46 5.33 -4.61 -13.32
CA LYS A 46 5.93 -3.60 -14.20
C LYS A 46 5.08 -2.32 -14.28
N THR A 47 3.83 -2.38 -13.84
CA THR A 47 2.89 -1.27 -13.95
C THR A 47 3.10 -0.27 -12.80
N LYS A 48 3.38 0.98 -13.16
CA LYS A 48 3.48 2.07 -12.19
C LYS A 48 2.10 2.39 -11.62
N LEU A 49 2.02 2.61 -10.31
CA LEU A 49 0.79 3.04 -9.68
C LEU A 49 0.57 4.54 -9.89
N THR A 50 -0.61 4.90 -10.36
CA THR A 50 -1.04 6.31 -10.39
C THR A 50 -1.50 6.75 -9.01
N SER A 51 -1.55 8.07 -8.76
CA SER A 51 -2.07 8.62 -7.50
C SER A 51 -3.47 8.10 -7.16
N ASN A 52 -4.34 7.95 -8.17
CA ASN A 52 -5.69 7.43 -7.98
C ASN A 52 -5.67 5.95 -7.59
N ASN A 53 -4.81 5.14 -8.23
CA ASN A 53 -4.69 3.72 -7.90
C ASN A 53 -4.10 3.52 -6.51
N THR A 54 -3.05 4.25 -6.13
CA THR A 54 -2.46 4.17 -4.79
C THR A 54 -3.46 4.56 -3.70
N LYS A 55 -4.25 5.63 -3.93
CA LYS A 55 -5.31 6.04 -3.00
C LYS A 55 -6.39 4.96 -2.89
N ALA A 56 -6.85 4.40 -4.02
CA ALA A 56 -7.83 3.32 -4.03
C ALA A 56 -7.32 2.07 -3.28
N LEU A 57 -6.03 1.71 -3.45
CA LEU A 57 -5.41 0.59 -2.73
C LEU A 57 -5.30 0.83 -1.23
N ALA A 58 -4.93 2.04 -0.81
CA ALA A 58 -4.90 2.39 0.61
C ALA A 58 -6.32 2.33 1.22
N TYR A 59 -7.31 2.86 0.52
CA TYR A 59 -8.71 2.88 1.00
C TYR A 59 -9.34 1.49 0.99
N ALA A 60 -8.90 0.60 0.09
CA ALA A 60 -9.37 -0.78 0.00
C ALA A 60 -9.07 -1.60 1.27
N ILE A 61 -7.97 -1.30 1.96
CA ILE A 61 -7.58 -2.01 3.19
C ILE A 61 -7.95 -1.25 4.48
N MET A 62 -8.50 -0.04 4.34
CA MET A 62 -8.93 0.78 5.47
C MET A 62 -10.43 0.60 5.74
N ASN A 63 -10.77 0.71 7.02
CA ASN A 63 -12.14 0.78 7.52
C ASN A 63 -12.59 2.25 7.51
N ASP A 64 -13.90 2.52 7.53
CA ASP A 64 -14.43 3.90 7.44
C ASP A 64 -13.87 4.84 8.52
N LYS A 65 -13.62 4.32 9.73
CA LYS A 65 -12.96 5.07 10.82
C LYS A 65 -11.51 5.46 10.46
N GLN A 66 -10.74 4.53 9.91
CA GLN A 66 -9.35 4.76 9.50
C GLN A 66 -9.26 5.69 8.30
N VAL A 67 -10.22 5.62 7.36
CA VAL A 67 -10.31 6.55 6.24
C VAL A 67 -10.52 7.98 6.75
N LYS A 68 -11.45 8.18 7.69
CA LYS A 68 -11.68 9.51 8.30
C LYS A 68 -10.43 10.03 8.99
N GLU A 69 -9.76 9.18 9.77
CA GLU A 69 -8.51 9.53 10.43
C GLU A 69 -7.42 9.91 9.42
N PHE A 70 -7.22 9.08 8.40
CA PHE A 70 -6.26 9.33 7.32
C PHE A 70 -6.58 10.62 6.54
N GLU A 71 -7.85 10.95 6.32
CA GLU A 71 -8.22 12.19 5.66
C GLU A 71 -7.95 13.43 6.51
N ALA A 72 -8.05 13.30 7.84
CA ALA A 72 -7.76 14.37 8.80
C ALA A 72 -6.25 14.56 9.03
N THR A 73 -5.52 13.50 9.33
CA THR A 73 -4.09 13.53 9.74
C THR A 73 -3.13 13.34 8.57
N LYS A 74 -3.60 12.82 7.43
CA LYS A 74 -2.79 12.34 6.30
C LYS A 74 -1.86 11.19 6.64
N GLU A 75 -2.00 10.58 7.82
CA GLU A 75 -1.21 9.44 8.27
C GLU A 75 -2.09 8.47 9.06
N SER A 76 -1.99 7.18 8.80
CA SER A 76 -2.73 6.14 9.52
C SER A 76 -1.90 4.88 9.65
N ASN A 77 -1.80 4.39 10.89
CA ASN A 77 -1.08 3.18 11.23
C ASN A 77 -2.09 2.16 11.74
N PHE A 78 -2.25 1.05 11.03
CA PHE A 78 -3.20 0.00 11.36
C PHE A 78 -2.61 -1.38 11.06
N ALA A 79 -3.26 -2.43 11.55
CA ALA A 79 -2.91 -3.79 11.21
C ALA A 79 -4.09 -4.45 10.48
N ILE A 80 -3.78 -5.19 9.43
CA ILE A 80 -4.74 -6.02 8.71
C ILE A 80 -4.39 -7.49 8.91
N SER A 81 -5.41 -8.33 8.97
CA SER A 81 -5.23 -9.78 9.02
C SER A 81 -6.13 -10.44 7.99
N PRO A 82 -5.76 -10.44 6.70
CA PRO A 82 -6.52 -11.18 5.70
C PRO A 82 -6.53 -12.67 6.06
N GLY A 83 -7.73 -13.26 6.10
CA GLY A 83 -7.91 -14.68 6.42
C GLY A 83 -7.05 -15.56 5.52
N GLY A 84 -6.21 -16.41 6.14
CA GLY A 84 -5.35 -17.36 5.45
C GLY A 84 -4.03 -16.82 4.89
N ILE A 85 -3.71 -15.53 5.07
CA ILE A 85 -2.43 -14.95 4.61
C ILE A 85 -1.51 -14.62 5.80
N GLY A 86 -2.07 -14.04 6.86
CA GLY A 86 -1.30 -13.63 8.04
C GLY A 86 -1.67 -12.23 8.50
N ARG A 87 -0.90 -11.69 9.46
CA ARG A 87 -1.09 -10.34 10.00
C ARG A 87 0.00 -9.42 9.48
N PHE A 88 -0.40 -8.27 8.95
CA PHE A 88 0.48 -7.24 8.40
C PHE A 88 0.22 -5.90 9.07
N ARG A 89 1.25 -5.08 9.24
CA ARG A 89 1.19 -3.72 9.77
C ARG A 89 1.25 -2.72 8.63
N CYS A 90 0.12 -2.12 8.33
CA CYS A 90 0.00 -1.08 7.32
C CYS A 90 0.22 0.31 7.92
N ASN A 91 1.17 1.06 7.37
CA ASN A 91 1.39 2.47 7.63
C ASN A 91 1.13 3.24 6.33
N ALA A 92 -0.02 3.90 6.24
CA ALA A 92 -0.37 4.73 5.09
C ALA A 92 -0.12 6.20 5.43
N PHE A 93 0.62 6.91 4.59
CA PHE A 93 0.80 8.35 4.77
C PHE A 93 0.86 9.12 3.44
N VAL A 94 0.47 10.39 3.48
CA VAL A 94 0.62 11.35 2.38
C VAL A 94 1.63 12.39 2.80
N ARG A 95 2.81 12.38 2.18
CA ARG A 95 3.78 13.48 2.33
C ARG A 95 3.61 14.46 1.18
N MET A 96 3.31 15.71 1.53
CA MET A 96 3.49 16.84 0.62
C MET A 96 4.99 17.13 0.49
N GLY A 97 5.51 17.05 -0.73
CA GLY A 97 6.85 17.52 -1.05
C GLY A 97 6.80 19.03 -1.31
N TYR A 98 7.62 19.80 -0.59
CA TYR A 98 7.82 21.23 -0.85
C TYR A 98 8.16 21.48 -2.33
N THR A 99 7.48 22.48 -2.89
CA THR A 99 7.79 23.26 -4.11
C THR A 99 8.28 22.45 -5.32
N GLY A 100 7.35 21.90 -6.10
CA GLY A 100 7.59 21.65 -7.54
C GLY A 100 7.14 20.31 -8.13
N LYS A 101 6.79 19.28 -7.35
CA LYS A 101 6.26 18.02 -7.92
C LYS A 101 5.16 17.42 -7.03
N LYS A 102 4.12 16.91 -7.72
CA LYS A 102 2.84 16.36 -7.22
C LYS A 102 2.95 15.54 -5.92
N PRO A 103 1.90 15.52 -5.08
CA PRO A 103 1.89 14.83 -3.79
C PRO A 103 2.30 13.36 -3.94
N LYS A 104 3.41 12.97 -3.31
CA LYS A 104 3.87 11.58 -3.26
C LYS A 104 3.23 10.90 -2.05
N SER A 105 2.04 10.35 -2.25
CA SER A 105 1.45 9.41 -1.29
C SER A 105 2.32 8.15 -1.24
N ARG A 106 2.84 7.79 -0.07
CA ARG A 106 3.73 6.64 0.12
C ARG A 106 3.08 5.76 1.19
N ALA A 107 2.55 4.60 0.79
CA ALA A 107 2.05 3.60 1.72
C ALA A 107 3.12 2.54 1.95
N TRP A 108 3.46 2.35 3.22
CA TRP A 108 4.43 1.36 3.71
C TRP A 108 3.66 0.27 4.44
N ILE A 109 3.68 -0.94 3.94
CA ILE A 109 3.08 -2.09 4.63
C ILE A 109 4.24 -2.96 5.10
N ASN A 110 4.47 -2.96 6.42
CA ASN A 110 5.39 -3.85 7.12
C ASN A 110 4.65 -5.09 7.66
#